data_AF-A0A4Y2C7J7-F1
#
_entry.id   AF-A0A4Y2C7J7-F1
#
_cell.length_a   1.000
_cell.length_b   1.000
_cell.length_c   1.000
_cell.angle_alpha   90.00
_cell.angle_beta   90.00
_cell.angle_gamma   90.00
#
_symmetry.space_group_name_H-M   'P 1'
#
loop_
_entity.id
_entity.type
_entity.pdbx_description
1 polymer ?
#
loop_
_entity_poly.entity_id
_entity_poly.type
_entity_poly.pdbx_seq_one_letter_code
_entity_poly.pdbx_strand_id
1 'polypeptide(L)'
;MEETSNVKIPPFNFSVPQLWFIMVEATFEIAVSKPIISSVTKYNYCVAHITSEAAVIVRDVIVCSDRTNPYKHLKEDIVNDAVNPKRKKSDISSPARG
;
A
#
# COMPACT_ATOMS: atom_id res chain seq x y z
N MET A 1 -0.12 -30.13 0.80
CA MET A 1 -0.37 -29.41 -0.47
C MET A 1 -0.61 -27.97 -0.07
N GLU A 2 0.30 -27.07 -0.42
CA GLU A 2 0.18 -25.66 -0.06
C GLU A 2 -0.97 -25.09 -0.90
N GLU A 3 -2.12 -24.87 -0.28
CA GLU A 3 -3.24 -24.13 -0.87
C GLU A 3 -2.80 -22.67 -1.00
N THR A 4 -1.93 -22.38 -1.96
CA THR A 4 -1.66 -21.00 -2.37
C THR A 4 -2.97 -20.44 -2.88
N SER A 5 -3.61 -19.58 -2.09
CA SER A 5 -4.79 -18.84 -2.51
C SER A 5 -4.49 -18.18 -3.84
N ASN A 6 -5.16 -18.65 -4.91
CA ASN A 6 -4.97 -18.18 -6.28
C ASN A 6 -5.58 -16.78 -6.43
N VAL A 7 -4.88 -15.79 -5.90
CA VAL A 7 -5.25 -14.38 -5.96
C VAL A 7 -4.49 -13.76 -7.13
N LYS A 8 -5.23 -13.26 -8.12
CA LYS A 8 -4.64 -12.57 -9.26
C LYS A 8 -4.68 -11.06 -9.01
N ILE A 9 -3.59 -10.52 -8.51
CA ILE A 9 -3.45 -9.08 -8.27
C ILE A 9 -3.22 -8.36 -9.61
N PRO A 10 -3.98 -7.29 -9.92
CA PRO A 10 -3.75 -6.51 -11.13
C PRO A 10 -2.40 -5.77 -11.07
N PRO A 11 -1.79 -5.44 -12.22
CA PRO A 11 -0.59 -4.60 -12.26
C PRO A 11 -0.80 -3.30 -11.50
N PHE A 12 0.21 -2.88 -10.75
CA PHE A 12 0.15 -1.65 -9.97
C PHE A 12 0.01 -0.41 -10.85
N ASN A 13 -0.92 0.48 -10.50
CA ASN A 13 -1.18 1.73 -11.22
C ASN A 13 -1.03 2.92 -10.27
N PHE A 14 0.17 3.51 -10.25
CA PHE A 14 0.47 4.65 -9.38
C PHE A 14 -0.23 5.95 -9.81
N SER A 15 -0.69 6.06 -11.07
CA SER A 15 -1.42 7.24 -11.54
C SER A 15 -2.82 7.33 -10.94
N VAL A 16 -3.43 6.19 -10.59
CA VAL A 16 -4.76 6.11 -9.97
C VAL A 16 -4.77 5.03 -8.88
N PRO A 17 -4.03 5.21 -7.76
CA PRO A 17 -3.81 4.15 -6.79
C PRO A 17 -5.09 3.72 -6.09
N GLN A 18 -6.05 4.64 -5.91
CA GLN A 18 -7.36 4.32 -5.35
C GLN A 18 -8.11 3.26 -6.19
N LEU A 19 -8.07 3.38 -7.52
CA LEU A 19 -8.68 2.40 -8.42
C LEU A 19 -7.97 1.05 -8.31
N TRP A 20 -6.64 1.05 -8.24
CA TRP A 20 -5.87 -0.18 -8.06
C TRP A 20 -6.25 -0.90 -6.76
N PHE A 21 -6.35 -0.20 -5.63
CA PHE A 21 -6.78 -0.81 -4.37
C PHE A 21 -8.21 -1.38 -4.43
N ILE A 22 -9.15 -0.70 -5.10
CA ILE A 22 -10.51 -1.21 -5.30
C ILE A 22 -10.48 -2.54 -6.08
N MET A 23 -9.69 -2.61 -7.16
CA MET A 23 -9.56 -3.83 -7.95
C MET A 23 -8.91 -4.96 -7.16
N VAL A 24 -7.88 -4.66 -6.37
CA VAL A 24 -7.23 -5.62 -5.46
C VAL A 24 -8.23 -6.15 -4.42
N GLU A 25 -9.02 -5.27 -3.80
CA GLU A 25 -10.03 -5.66 -2.81
C GLU A 25 -11.08 -6.60 -3.40
N ALA A 26 -11.51 -6.37 -4.65
CA ALA A 26 -12.40 -7.27 -5.35
C ALA A 26 -11.79 -8.68 -5.52
N THR A 27 -10.48 -8.77 -5.81
CA THR A 27 -9.79 -10.07 -5.94
C THR A 27 -9.67 -10.81 -4.60
N PHE A 28 -9.53 -10.08 -3.50
CA PHE A 28 -9.52 -10.64 -2.15
C PHE A 28 -10.87 -11.21 -1.75
N GLU A 29 -11.97 -10.58 -2.16
CA GLU A 29 -13.32 -11.02 -1.85
C GLU A 29 -13.69 -12.32 -2.58
N ILE A 30 -13.25 -12.47 -3.83
CA ILE A 30 -13.58 -13.63 -4.68
C ILE A 30 -12.50 -14.72 -4.71
N ALA A 31 -11.52 -14.66 -3.79
CA ALA A 31 -10.42 -15.61 -3.75
C ALA A 31 -10.91 -17.07 -3.60
N VAL A 32 -10.41 -17.96 -4.45
CA VAL A 32 -10.99 -19.30 -4.73
C VAL A 32 -11.15 -20.18 -3.49
N SER A 33 -10.14 -20.25 -2.61
CA SER A 33 -10.21 -21.11 -1.42
C SER A 33 -11.04 -20.46 -0.30
N LYS A 34 -10.88 -19.14 -0.10
CA LYS A 34 -11.65 -18.31 0.85
C LYS A 34 -11.32 -16.82 0.66
N PRO A 35 -12.23 -15.90 1.05
CA PRO A 35 -11.94 -14.49 1.07
C PRO A 35 -10.72 -14.15 1.93
N ILE A 36 -9.90 -13.21 1.47
CA ILE A 36 -8.77 -12.69 2.24
C ILE A 36 -9.27 -11.55 3.11
N ILE A 37 -9.32 -11.78 4.42
CA ILE A 37 -9.80 -10.81 5.41
C ILE A 37 -8.68 -10.24 6.29
N SER A 38 -7.58 -10.97 6.44
CA SER A 38 -6.45 -10.58 7.30
C SER A 38 -5.75 -9.34 6.74
N SER A 39 -5.67 -8.27 7.55
CA SER A 39 -4.96 -7.04 7.18
C SER A 39 -3.49 -7.30 6.83
N VAL A 40 -2.80 -8.14 7.60
CA VAL A 40 -1.41 -8.53 7.32
C VAL A 40 -1.28 -9.26 5.98
N THR A 41 -2.21 -10.16 5.67
CA THR A 41 -2.19 -10.89 4.39
C THR A 41 -2.45 -9.96 3.22
N LYS A 42 -3.46 -9.07 3.31
CA LYS A 42 -3.74 -8.06 2.28
C LYS A 42 -2.53 -7.16 2.05
N TYR A 43 -1.90 -6.68 3.12
CA TYR A 43 -0.68 -5.88 3.07
C TYR A 43 0.45 -6.60 2.31
N ASN A 44 0.74 -7.86 2.65
CA ASN A 44 1.80 -8.63 2.00
C ASN A 44 1.55 -8.82 0.49
N TYR A 45 0.30 -9.08 0.08
CA TYR A 45 -0.07 -9.16 -1.32
C TYR A 45 0.17 -7.83 -2.05
N CYS A 46 -0.25 -6.71 -1.45
CA CYS A 46 -0.04 -5.39 -2.04
C CYS A 46 1.44 -5.06 -2.17
N VAL A 47 2.24 -5.19 -1.11
CA VAL A 47 3.68 -4.90 -1.13
C VAL A 47 4.41 -5.72 -2.19
N ALA A 48 4.06 -7.00 -2.34
CA ALA A 48 4.66 -7.86 -3.37
C ALA A 48 4.36 -7.43 -4.82
N HIS A 49 3.35 -6.58 -5.03
CA HIS A 49 2.92 -6.14 -6.37
C HIS A 49 3.17 -4.65 -6.63
N ILE A 50 3.67 -3.89 -5.66
CA ILE A 50 4.14 -2.52 -5.90
C ILE A 50 5.42 -2.60 -6.77
N THR A 51 5.49 -1.81 -7.84
CA THR A 51 6.68 -1.81 -8.71
C THR A 51 7.90 -1.23 -7.98
N SER A 52 9.11 -1.58 -8.42
CA SER A 52 10.33 -1.10 -7.77
C SER A 52 10.42 0.43 -7.74
N GLU A 53 9.99 1.09 -8.81
CA GLU A 53 9.97 2.55 -8.93
C GLU A 53 9.01 3.18 -7.91
N ALA A 54 7.82 2.62 -7.76
CA ALA A 54 6.84 3.09 -6.79
C ALA A 54 7.25 2.77 -5.34
N ALA A 55 7.88 1.63 -5.11
CA ALA A 55 8.37 1.23 -3.79
C ALA A 55 9.42 2.21 -3.24
N VAL A 56 10.25 2.80 -4.10
CA VAL A 56 11.19 3.86 -3.70
C VAL A 56 10.45 5.12 -3.24
N ILE A 57 9.37 5.49 -3.93
CA ILE A 57 8.57 6.69 -3.59
C ILE A 57 7.86 6.51 -2.25
N VAL A 58 7.23 5.35 -2.04
CA VAL A 58 6.40 5.03 -0.86
C VAL A 58 7.20 4.24 0.19
N ARG A 59 8.53 4.25 0.13
CA ARG A 59 9.42 3.47 1.00
C ARG A 59 9.06 3.63 2.47
N ASP A 60 8.87 4.86 2.92
CA ASP A 60 8.61 5.15 4.33
C ASP A 60 7.26 4.56 4.77
N VAL A 61 6.26 4.51 3.88
CA VAL A 61 4.97 3.86 4.14
C VAL A 61 5.17 2.35 4.35
N ILE A 62 6.02 1.73 3.54
CA ILE A 62 6.27 0.28 3.63
C ILE A 62 7.12 -0.06 4.87
N VAL A 63 8.17 0.72 5.14
CA VAL A 63 9.14 0.44 6.22
C VAL A 63 8.60 0.84 7.60
N CYS A 64 7.83 1.92 7.70
CA CYS A 64 7.32 2.46 8.97
C CYS A 64 5.85 2.07 9.24
N SER A 65 5.29 1.08 8.52
CA SER A 65 3.88 0.73 8.65
C SER A 65 3.49 0.34 10.08
N ASP A 66 2.44 0.96 10.62
CA ASP A 66 1.81 0.52 11.88
C ASP A 66 1.37 -0.95 11.75
N ARG A 67 1.77 -1.77 12.71
CA ARG A 67 1.51 -3.21 12.74
C ARG A 67 0.07 -3.57 13.10
N THR A 68 -0.72 -2.62 13.61
CA THR A 68 -2.08 -2.87 14.07
C THR A 68 -3.06 -3.06 12.91
N ASN A 69 -2.96 -2.24 11.85
CA ASN A 69 -3.76 -2.38 10.64
C ASN A 69 -2.97 -2.01 9.38
N PRO A 70 -1.92 -2.78 9.04
CA PRO A 70 -0.93 -2.40 8.05
C PRO A 70 -1.52 -2.16 6.65
N TYR A 71 -2.57 -2.90 6.27
CA TYR A 71 -3.23 -2.68 4.97
C TYR A 71 -3.94 -1.33 4.88
N LYS A 72 -4.64 -0.91 5.95
CA LYS A 72 -5.35 0.37 5.97
C LYS A 72 -4.37 1.53 5.82
N HIS A 73 -3.30 1.52 6.61
CA HIS A 73 -2.26 2.56 6.55
C HIS A 73 -1.57 2.60 5.18
N LEU A 74 -1.19 1.44 4.64
CA LEU A 74 -0.60 1.36 3.30
C LEU A 74 -1.51 2.01 2.24
N LYS A 75 -2.82 1.70 2.27
CA LYS A 75 -3.79 2.25 1.33
C LYS A 75 -3.96 3.76 1.49
N GLU A 76 -4.17 4.23 2.71
CA GLU A 76 -4.39 5.66 2.99
C GLU A 76 -3.16 6.48 2.61
N ASP A 77 -1.96 6.04 2.99
CA ASP A 77 -0.73 6.78 2.73
C ASP A 77 -0.37 6.82 1.24
N ILE A 78 -0.47 5.69 0.51
CA ILE A 78 -0.19 5.67 -0.94
C ILE A 78 -1.20 6.55 -1.70
N VAL A 79 -2.48 6.51 -1.34
CA VAL A 79 -3.50 7.35 -1.97
C VAL A 79 -3.26 8.84 -1.65
N ASN A 80 -2.90 9.16 -0.41
CA ASN A 80 -2.60 10.52 0.01
C ASN A 80 -1.35 11.09 -0.66
N ASP A 81 -0.29 10.29 -0.80
CA ASP A 81 0.96 10.70 -1.45
C ASP A 81 0.76 10.96 -2.95
N ALA A 82 -0.08 10.16 -3.62
CA ALA A 82 -0.41 10.39 -5.02
C ALA A 82 -1.25 11.67 -5.24
N VAL A 83 -2.16 12.00 -4.31
CA VAL A 83 -2.96 13.23 -4.38
C VAL A 83 -2.14 14.45 -3.96
N ASN A 84 -1.19 14.31 -3.04
CA ASN A 84 -0.43 15.43 -2.49
C ASN A 84 1.09 15.13 -2.37
N PRO A 85 1.83 15.11 -3.49
CA PRO A 85 3.24 14.69 -3.54
C PRO A 85 4.23 15.61 -2.78
N LYS A 86 3.77 16.64 -2.05
CA LYS A 86 4.61 17.69 -1.43
C LYS A 86 4.87 17.52 0.08
N ARG A 87 4.34 16.50 0.75
CA ARG A 87 4.49 16.33 2.21
C ARG A 87 5.84 15.75 2.66
N LYS A 88 7.00 16.25 2.22
CA LYS A 88 8.31 15.88 2.81
C LYS A 88 9.36 17.00 2.93
N LYS A 89 8.96 18.29 2.81
CA LYS A 89 9.93 19.42 2.91
C LYS A 89 9.68 20.45 4.01
N SER A 90 8.71 20.27 4.93
CA SER A 90 8.40 21.32 5.91
C SER A 90 9.00 21.16 7.32
N ASP A 91 9.51 19.98 7.71
CA ASP A 91 9.82 19.77 9.14
C ASP A 91 11.33 19.80 9.47
N ILE A 92 12.19 20.13 8.50
CA ILE A 92 13.64 20.35 8.73
C ILE A 92 14.03 21.73 8.23
N SER A 93 13.43 22.78 8.80
CA SER A 93 13.93 24.14 8.70
C SER A 93 13.27 25.01 9.77
N SER A 94 13.67 24.82 11.03
CA SER A 94 13.63 25.91 12.00
C SER A 94 15.08 26.18 12.42
N PRO A 95 15.75 27.21 11.85
CA PRO A 95 16.97 27.67 12.46
C PRO A 95 16.58 28.36 13.77
N ALA A 96 17.29 27.97 14.82
CA ALA A 96 17.13 28.48 16.16
C ALA A 96 17.07 30.02 16.18
N ARG A 97 16.11 30.53 16.94
CA ARG A 97 15.99 31.94 17.33
C ARG A 97 17.34 32.47 17.83
N GLY A 98 17.80 33.56 17.21
CA GLY A 98 18.76 34.50 17.75
C GLY A 98 18.06 35.83 18.00
#